data_AF-A0A7X6XMT3-F1
#
_entry.id   AF-A0A7X6XMT3-F1
#
_cell.length_a   1.000
_cell.length_b   1.000
_cell.length_c   1.000
_cell.angle_alpha   90.00
_cell.angle_beta   90.00
_cell.angle_gamma   90.00
#
_symmetry.space_group_name_H-M   'P 1'
#
loop_
_entity.id
_entity.type
_entity.pdbx_description
1 polymer ?
#
loop_
_entity_poly.entity_id
_entity_poly.type
_entity_poly.pdbx_seq_one_letter_code
_entity_poly.pdbx_strand_id
1 'polypeptide(L)'
;MRLVFALAATSVLAVAAWPALVVAAGAAEKPVILLPGARFEGGARAHFGTTFYGRQEVNYVYARSNGPAARMAARVTLERVPRGRLFLFLEGMDDDAPGQCRVRVSLNGTALLQGPSGFSQGWWSVRALPIPDGVLRPGANEVAISCEEPEGPLGNPPWFMVARCAVAGRGYRLPDAQFASFTVRLPRRARPFPEPLPAGRTEPGFRFRGTKGWNWTPDQYLEVIPVLSRLKMNFLMNCYLSLFSDGPGGAWQNRWWEPMPPARKEAYSRIFHACRQHGITFCFAVHPQLGSPRPLVPGNDADLEQFYQHYAWAQEQGVQWFSVSLDDVSWGEGGPAAGGLAHAWLVNVIFGRLRQRDPAAQLIFCPVPYWGDGTAPEHRAYLEALAREMHPDVYVFWTGDAVVGPRITRRAAESYKRIVKHRLFLWDNYPVNDSAPTLHLGPLSGRDPDLCAVIDGYLSNPLCPQHQANCLPLATCADYAYNPWAYDPERSIGQAILRFAKTDAQRRVLKELVEAYPGFLVTGGGTGTNASRSRFDSLTPSSPAARRFVRHLEDLATRLAREFPRQFEASRQTLAADVAWMRQRLEQP
;
A
#
# COMPACT_ATOMS: atom_id res chain seq x y z
N MET A 1 29.62 -14.81 46.06
CA MET A 1 30.42 -14.67 47.29
C MET A 1 29.88 -13.47 48.06
N ARG A 2 29.36 -13.73 49.28
CA ARG A 2 28.78 -12.82 50.32
C ARG A 2 27.44 -12.13 50.01
N LEU A 3 26.54 -11.91 50.98
CA LEU A 3 25.92 -12.73 52.05
C LEU A 3 24.72 -11.90 52.57
N VAL A 4 23.71 -12.57 53.11
CA VAL A 4 22.43 -12.07 53.67
C VAL A 4 22.53 -11.83 55.20
N PHE A 5 21.78 -10.85 55.75
CA PHE A 5 21.16 -10.78 57.10
C PHE A 5 20.06 -9.68 57.03
N ALA A 6 18.72 -9.87 57.19
CA ALA A 6 17.88 -10.25 58.34
C ALA A 6 18.08 -9.32 59.57
N LEU A 7 17.12 -8.64 60.23
CA LEU A 7 15.70 -8.89 60.57
C LEU A 7 14.92 -7.58 60.92
N ALA A 8 13.61 -7.62 60.67
CA ALA A 8 12.40 -7.26 61.45
C ALA A 8 12.53 -6.53 62.83
N ALA A 9 11.55 -5.81 63.40
CA ALA A 9 10.27 -5.19 63.04
C ALA A 9 9.85 -4.38 64.30
N THR A 10 9.15 -3.24 64.16
CA THR A 10 8.23 -2.75 65.21
C THR A 10 7.23 -1.77 64.60
N SER A 11 5.97 -2.04 64.90
CA SER A 11 4.75 -1.45 64.35
C SER A 11 4.34 -0.20 65.13
N VAL A 12 3.86 0.85 64.46
CA VAL A 12 2.78 1.71 64.98
C VAL A 12 1.93 2.20 63.80
N LEU A 13 0.62 1.95 63.91
CA LEU A 13 -0.44 2.42 63.01
C LEU A 13 -0.53 3.95 62.99
N ALA A 14 -0.60 4.52 61.79
CA ALA A 14 -1.22 5.83 61.57
C ALA A 14 -2.09 5.76 60.31
N VAL A 15 -3.40 5.79 60.54
CA VAL A 15 -4.44 5.99 59.53
C VAL A 15 -4.33 7.44 59.05
N ALA A 16 -3.98 7.64 57.78
CA ALA A 16 -4.14 8.93 57.10
C ALA A 16 -4.91 8.69 55.80
N ALA A 17 -6.16 9.14 55.80
CA ALA A 17 -7.07 9.12 54.67
C ALA A 17 -6.43 9.80 53.46
N TRP A 18 -6.26 9.05 52.36
CA TRP A 18 -5.98 9.63 51.07
C TRP A 18 -7.30 10.05 50.43
N PRO A 19 -7.47 11.31 49.99
CA PRO A 19 -8.63 11.68 49.22
C PRO A 19 -8.59 10.91 47.90
N ALA A 20 -9.67 10.19 47.62
CA ALA A 20 -9.91 9.60 46.32
C ALA A 20 -9.87 10.72 45.27
N LEU A 21 -8.78 10.81 44.53
CA LEU A 21 -8.74 11.53 43.26
C LEU A 21 -9.57 10.70 42.28
N VAL A 22 -10.87 10.99 42.27
CA VAL A 22 -11.75 10.68 41.15
C VAL A 22 -11.14 11.42 39.95
N VAL A 23 -10.35 10.72 39.15
CA VAL A 23 -10.01 11.17 37.81
C VAL A 23 -11.29 11.05 37.02
N ALA A 24 -12.05 12.14 36.98
CA ALA A 24 -13.17 12.29 36.07
C ALA A 24 -12.62 12.07 34.65
N ALA A 25 -13.04 10.98 34.01
CA ALA A 25 -12.85 10.79 32.59
C ALA A 25 -13.47 12.00 31.88
N GLY A 26 -12.60 12.91 31.41
CA GLY A 26 -13.03 14.15 30.76
C GLY A 26 -13.84 13.80 29.53
N ALA A 27 -15.09 14.26 29.49
CA ALA A 27 -15.90 14.22 28.28
C ALA A 27 -15.10 14.82 27.11
N ALA A 28 -15.03 14.13 25.98
CA ALA A 28 -14.34 14.61 24.79
C ALA A 28 -14.82 16.03 24.44
N GLU A 29 -13.89 16.99 24.45
CA GLU A 29 -14.18 18.40 24.19
C GLU A 29 -14.81 18.52 22.79
N LYS A 30 -16.05 19.02 22.69
CA LYS A 30 -16.70 19.22 21.38
C LYS A 30 -16.05 20.41 20.66
N PRO A 31 -15.76 20.31 19.37
CA PRO A 31 -15.22 21.45 18.63
C PRO A 31 -16.28 22.54 18.46
N VAL A 32 -15.83 23.79 18.47
CA VAL A 32 -16.65 24.99 18.25
C VAL A 32 -16.99 25.14 16.77
N ILE A 33 -16.06 24.73 15.91
CA ILE A 33 -16.21 24.67 14.46
C ILE A 33 -15.71 23.29 14.02
N LEU A 34 -16.46 22.61 13.16
CA LEU A 34 -16.00 21.42 12.42
C LEU A 34 -16.55 21.50 11.00
N LEU A 35 -15.65 21.54 10.02
CA LEU A 35 -15.97 21.70 8.61
C LEU A 35 -15.14 20.72 7.78
N PRO A 36 -15.74 19.98 6.85
CA PRO A 36 -14.98 19.31 5.81
C PRO A 36 -14.43 20.32 4.78
N GLY A 37 -13.36 19.94 4.09
CA GLY A 37 -12.70 20.76 3.06
C GLY A 37 -13.66 21.20 1.94
N ALA A 38 -14.58 20.33 1.54
CA ALA A 38 -15.60 20.61 0.55
C ALA A 38 -16.66 21.62 1.00
N ARG A 39 -16.57 22.20 2.20
CA ARG A 39 -17.37 23.38 2.60
C ARG A 39 -16.66 24.70 2.32
N PHE A 40 -15.38 24.69 1.99
CA PHE A 40 -14.65 25.89 1.57
C PHE A 40 -15.00 26.26 0.13
N GLU A 41 -15.63 27.41 -0.10
CA GLU A 41 -15.89 27.98 -1.42
C GLU A 41 -14.58 28.42 -2.10
N GLY A 42 -14.51 28.32 -3.43
CA GLY A 42 -13.27 28.47 -4.19
C GLY A 42 -12.44 27.18 -4.20
N GLY A 43 -11.14 27.32 -4.44
CA GLY A 43 -10.24 26.18 -4.61
C GLY A 43 -10.55 25.39 -5.89
N ALA A 44 -10.02 24.18 -5.98
CA ALA A 44 -10.05 23.38 -7.19
C ALA A 44 -11.03 22.20 -7.17
N ARG A 45 -11.84 22.04 -6.10
CA ARG A 45 -12.86 20.96 -6.02
C ARG A 45 -13.81 20.90 -7.21
N ALA A 46 -14.12 22.04 -7.83
CA ALA A 46 -15.01 22.11 -9.00
C ALA A 46 -14.36 21.52 -10.25
N HIS A 47 -13.03 21.48 -10.31
CA HIS A 47 -12.27 20.96 -11.43
C HIS A 47 -12.01 19.46 -11.31
N PHE A 48 -11.72 18.95 -10.11
CA PHE A 48 -11.31 17.55 -9.95
C PHE A 48 -12.07 16.75 -8.89
N GLY A 49 -13.16 17.30 -8.33
CA GLY A 49 -14.01 16.62 -7.36
C GLY A 49 -13.51 16.75 -5.91
N THR A 50 -14.08 15.94 -5.01
CA THR A 50 -13.89 16.05 -3.55
C THR A 50 -13.38 14.77 -2.90
N THR A 51 -12.98 13.77 -3.69
CA THR A 51 -12.45 12.51 -3.18
C THR A 51 -11.01 12.35 -3.63
N PHE A 52 -10.08 12.49 -2.69
CA PHE A 52 -8.65 12.49 -2.95
C PHE A 52 -7.90 11.72 -1.87
N TYR A 53 -6.96 10.86 -2.27
CA TYR A 53 -6.06 10.13 -1.37
C TYR A 53 -6.77 9.44 -0.18
N GLY A 54 -7.90 8.79 -0.43
CA GLY A 54 -8.66 8.10 0.63
C GLY A 54 -9.41 9.01 1.61
N ARG A 55 -9.58 10.29 1.29
CA ARG A 55 -10.50 11.21 1.98
C ARG A 55 -11.60 11.66 1.04
N GLN A 56 -12.81 11.77 1.58
CA GLN A 56 -13.91 12.47 0.94
C GLN A 56 -14.03 13.89 1.49
N GLU A 57 -14.85 14.69 0.80
CA GLU A 57 -15.11 16.07 1.14
C GLU A 57 -13.84 16.92 1.25
N VAL A 58 -12.88 16.67 0.36
CA VAL A 58 -11.62 17.42 0.23
C VAL A 58 -11.82 18.67 -0.63
N ASN A 59 -11.07 19.74 -0.34
CA ASN A 59 -10.81 20.83 -1.27
C ASN A 59 -9.33 21.22 -1.22
N TYR A 60 -8.84 21.90 -2.25
CA TYR A 60 -7.42 22.14 -2.45
C TYR A 60 -7.19 23.41 -3.26
N VAL A 61 -6.01 24.00 -3.05
CA VAL A 61 -5.59 25.25 -3.70
C VAL A 61 -4.35 25.02 -4.57
N TYR A 62 -4.25 25.73 -5.69
CA TYR A 62 -3.10 25.73 -6.61
C TYR A 62 -2.42 27.10 -6.65
N ALA A 63 -1.27 27.22 -7.33
CA ALA A 63 -0.57 28.49 -7.52
C ALA A 63 -1.48 29.65 -7.96
N ARG A 64 -1.08 30.89 -7.62
CA ARG A 64 -1.84 32.14 -7.87
C ARG A 64 -2.24 32.37 -9.32
N SER A 65 -1.43 31.90 -10.27
CA SER A 65 -1.76 31.87 -11.70
C SER A 65 -3.08 31.16 -12.05
N ASN A 66 -3.64 30.33 -11.15
CA ASN A 66 -4.88 29.58 -11.36
C ASN A 66 -6.15 30.29 -10.86
N GLY A 67 -6.09 31.59 -10.57
CA GLY A 67 -7.26 32.42 -10.28
C GLY A 67 -8.10 31.89 -9.10
N PRO A 68 -9.40 31.56 -9.28
CA PRO A 68 -10.26 31.06 -8.21
C PRO A 68 -9.75 29.79 -7.51
N ALA A 69 -8.96 28.97 -8.21
CA ALA A 69 -8.36 27.77 -7.63
C ALA A 69 -7.23 28.07 -6.65
N ALA A 70 -6.73 29.31 -6.58
CA ALA A 70 -5.63 29.68 -5.70
C ALA A 70 -6.04 29.99 -4.25
N ARG A 71 -7.34 30.14 -4.00
CA ARG A 71 -7.88 30.48 -2.69
C ARG A 71 -9.19 29.76 -2.44
N MET A 72 -9.36 29.26 -1.22
CA MET A 72 -10.61 28.74 -0.73
C MET A 72 -10.96 29.33 0.65
N ALA A 73 -12.24 29.54 0.94
CA ALA A 73 -12.70 30.09 2.20
C ALA A 73 -14.02 29.51 2.68
N ALA A 74 -14.19 29.36 3.99
CA ALA A 74 -15.43 28.93 4.62
C ALA A 74 -15.86 29.96 5.67
N ARG A 75 -17.16 30.29 5.69
CA ARG A 75 -17.76 31.19 6.67
C ARG A 75 -18.56 30.42 7.70
N VAL A 76 -18.41 30.79 8.96
CA VAL A 76 -19.10 30.20 10.10
C VAL A 76 -19.61 31.28 11.03
N THR A 77 -20.80 31.08 11.58
CA THR A 77 -21.39 32.02 12.55
C THR A 77 -21.36 31.39 13.92
N LEU A 78 -20.85 32.12 14.91
CA LEU A 78 -20.77 31.67 16.30
C LEU A 78 -21.66 32.52 17.19
N GLU A 79 -22.49 31.90 18.03
CA GLU A 79 -23.27 32.62 19.04
C GLU A 79 -22.37 33.18 20.14
N ARG A 80 -21.35 32.41 20.53
CA ARG A 80 -20.37 32.78 21.55
C ARG A 80 -19.02 32.12 21.27
N VAL A 81 -17.95 32.75 21.73
CA VAL A 81 -16.60 32.20 21.69
C VAL A 81 -16.28 31.58 23.05
N PRO A 82 -15.88 30.30 23.11
CA PRO A 82 -15.49 29.67 24.37
C PRO A 82 -14.30 30.37 25.02
N ARG A 83 -14.26 30.34 26.36
CA ARG A 83 -13.12 30.81 27.13
C ARG A 83 -11.98 29.79 27.05
N GLY A 84 -10.75 30.29 26.97
CA GLY A 84 -9.54 29.47 26.91
C GLY A 84 -8.81 29.58 25.58
N ARG A 85 -7.59 29.00 25.53
CA ARG A 85 -6.78 29.00 24.32
C ARG A 85 -7.35 28.02 23.28
N LEU A 86 -7.66 28.55 22.10
CA LEU A 86 -8.21 27.79 20.98
C LEU A 86 -7.15 27.57 19.89
N PHE A 87 -7.33 26.49 19.15
CA PHE A 87 -6.48 26.09 18.04
C PHE A 87 -7.34 25.79 16.81
N LEU A 88 -6.83 26.14 15.63
CA LEU A 88 -7.34 25.69 14.35
C LEU A 88 -6.62 24.38 13.98
N PHE A 89 -7.33 23.27 14.08
CA PHE A 89 -6.87 21.96 13.62
C PHE A 89 -7.18 21.82 12.13
N LEU A 90 -6.16 21.53 11.33
CA LEU A 90 -6.30 21.24 9.91
C LEU A 90 -5.77 19.83 9.63
N GLU A 91 -6.58 18.98 9.00
CA GLU A 91 -6.11 17.78 8.31
C GLU A 91 -5.80 18.17 6.87
N GLY A 92 -4.52 18.24 6.55
CA GLY A 92 -4.03 18.70 5.26
C GLY A 92 -3.01 17.74 4.65
N MET A 93 -2.74 17.96 3.37
CA MET A 93 -1.74 17.24 2.60
C MET A 93 -0.98 18.24 1.74
N ASP A 94 0.35 18.19 1.82
CA ASP A 94 1.23 18.91 0.92
C ASP A 94 1.40 18.15 -0.40
N ASP A 95 1.76 18.87 -1.45
CA ASP A 95 2.02 18.27 -2.74
C ASP A 95 3.24 17.34 -2.74
N ASP A 96 3.45 16.68 -3.88
CA ASP A 96 4.55 15.78 -4.16
C ASP A 96 5.73 16.49 -4.87
N ALA A 97 5.85 17.82 -4.78
CA ALA A 97 7.03 18.53 -5.26
C ALA A 97 8.21 18.41 -4.27
N PRO A 98 9.47 18.59 -4.73
CA PRO A 98 10.65 18.53 -3.87
C PRO A 98 10.66 19.54 -2.70
N GLY A 99 9.92 20.64 -2.82
CA GLY A 99 9.73 21.64 -1.78
C GLY A 99 8.29 21.67 -1.29
N GLN A 100 8.08 22.07 -0.03
CA GLN A 100 6.73 22.24 0.51
C GLN A 100 6.02 23.41 -0.15
N CYS A 101 4.76 23.19 -0.55
CA CYS A 101 3.90 24.24 -1.09
C CYS A 101 3.79 25.39 -0.09
N ARG A 102 4.04 26.61 -0.56
CA ARG A 102 3.87 27.79 0.27
C ARG A 102 2.40 28.15 0.35
N VAL A 103 1.87 28.25 1.58
CA VAL A 103 0.47 28.54 1.83
C VAL A 103 0.30 29.61 2.88
N ARG A 104 -0.86 30.28 2.82
CA ARG A 104 -1.36 31.13 3.89
C ARG A 104 -2.67 30.59 4.41
N VAL A 105 -2.71 30.28 5.70
CA VAL A 105 -3.93 29.95 6.43
C VAL A 105 -4.27 31.14 7.31
N SER A 106 -5.50 31.64 7.21
CA SER A 106 -5.96 32.80 7.97
C SER A 106 -7.33 32.59 8.58
N LEU A 107 -7.57 33.26 9.72
CA LEU A 107 -8.86 33.36 10.37
C LEU A 107 -9.18 34.85 10.54
N ASN A 108 -10.30 35.31 10.00
CA ASN A 108 -10.71 36.73 9.99
C ASN A 108 -9.61 37.68 9.46
N GLY A 109 -8.83 37.23 8.48
CA GLY A 109 -7.73 37.98 7.87
C GLY A 109 -6.38 37.87 8.61
N THR A 110 -6.38 37.45 9.88
CA THR A 110 -5.15 37.21 10.65
C THR A 110 -4.50 35.90 10.20
N ALA A 111 -3.22 35.95 9.81
CA ALA A 111 -2.48 34.77 9.41
C ALA A 111 -2.15 33.88 10.62
N LEU A 112 -2.53 32.60 10.54
CA LEU A 112 -2.18 31.56 11.52
C LEU A 112 -0.99 30.70 11.04
N LEU A 113 -0.81 30.62 9.72
CA LEU A 113 0.34 30.01 9.04
C LEU A 113 0.62 30.83 7.77
N GLN A 114 1.89 31.11 7.50
CA GLN A 114 2.35 31.71 6.25
C GLN A 114 3.75 31.19 5.90
N GLY A 115 3.95 30.75 4.66
CA GLY A 115 5.17 30.09 4.21
C GLY A 115 4.97 28.60 3.92
N PRO A 116 6.01 27.75 4.05
CA PRO A 116 5.91 26.31 3.80
C PRO A 116 4.75 25.68 4.58
N SER A 117 3.98 24.80 3.93
CA SER A 117 2.76 24.23 4.52
C SER A 117 3.03 23.51 5.84
N GLY A 118 4.20 22.89 5.99
CA GLY A 118 4.57 22.04 7.13
C GLY A 118 3.72 20.77 7.26
N PHE A 119 2.90 20.43 6.26
CA PHE A 119 2.17 19.18 6.17
C PHE A 119 3.01 18.11 5.47
N SER A 120 2.49 16.89 5.49
CA SER A 120 3.17 15.75 4.90
C SER A 120 2.96 15.69 3.39
N GLN A 121 4.02 15.37 2.65
CA GLN A 121 3.98 15.18 1.20
C GLN A 121 3.25 13.88 0.87
N GLY A 122 2.17 13.93 0.10
CA GLY A 122 1.50 12.72 -0.42
C GLY A 122 0.73 11.86 0.60
N TRP A 123 0.63 12.27 1.87
CA TRP A 123 -0.22 11.63 2.89
C TRP A 123 -0.84 12.65 3.85
N TRP A 124 -1.99 12.29 4.42
CA TRP A 124 -2.75 13.18 5.31
C TRP A 124 -2.07 13.30 6.67
N SER A 125 -1.90 14.53 7.15
CA SER A 125 -1.47 14.80 8.51
C SER A 125 -2.28 15.93 9.15
N VAL A 126 -2.34 15.92 10.49
CA VAL A 126 -3.08 16.92 11.26
C VAL A 126 -2.12 17.88 11.92
N ARG A 127 -2.36 19.19 11.79
CA ARG A 127 -1.65 20.24 12.51
C ARG A 127 -2.61 21.10 13.30
N ALA A 128 -2.20 21.53 14.49
CA ALA A 128 -2.90 22.49 15.31
C ALA A 128 -2.19 23.85 15.23
N LEU A 129 -2.90 24.88 14.74
CA LEU A 129 -2.41 26.24 14.63
C LEU A 129 -3.02 27.09 15.77
N PRO A 130 -2.22 27.75 16.62
CA PRO A 130 -2.76 28.55 17.72
C PRO A 130 -3.57 29.74 17.18
N ILE A 131 -4.75 29.99 17.75
CA ILE A 131 -5.57 31.15 17.41
C ILE A 131 -5.26 32.27 18.41
N PRO A 132 -4.75 33.45 17.96
CA PRO A 132 -4.52 34.57 18.85
C PRO A 132 -5.81 35.10 19.48
N ASP A 133 -5.69 35.67 20.68
CA ASP A 133 -6.83 36.24 21.41
C ASP A 133 -7.52 37.33 20.59
N GLY A 134 -8.85 37.32 20.59
CA GLY A 134 -9.68 38.30 19.86
C GLY A 134 -9.81 38.07 18.35
N VAL A 135 -9.08 37.11 17.76
CA VAL A 135 -9.21 36.79 16.33
C VAL A 135 -10.52 36.08 16.04
N LEU A 136 -10.90 35.08 16.83
CA LEU A 136 -12.21 34.44 16.76
C LEU A 136 -13.22 35.27 17.56
N ARG A 137 -14.36 35.60 16.94
CA ARG A 137 -15.36 36.51 17.52
C ARG A 137 -16.79 35.94 17.44
N PRO A 138 -17.72 36.39 18.30
CA PRO A 138 -19.15 36.14 18.07
C PRO A 138 -19.59 36.70 16.70
N GLY A 139 -20.62 36.11 16.10
CA GLY A 139 -21.08 36.43 14.76
C GLY A 139 -20.26 35.74 13.66
N ALA A 140 -20.16 36.39 12.50
CA ALA A 140 -19.53 35.81 11.31
C ALA A 140 -18.00 35.79 11.42
N ASN A 141 -17.44 34.62 11.12
CA ASN A 141 -16.01 34.36 11.03
C ASN A 141 -15.69 33.70 9.68
N GLU A 142 -14.52 33.99 9.12
CA GLU A 142 -14.03 33.39 7.87
C GLU A 142 -12.69 32.71 8.08
N VAL A 143 -12.60 31.43 7.70
CA VAL A 143 -11.33 30.70 7.56
C VAL A 143 -10.98 30.69 6.09
N ALA A 144 -9.79 31.16 5.73
CA ALA A 144 -9.33 31.21 4.34
C ALA A 144 -7.94 30.60 4.18
N ILE A 145 -7.76 29.85 3.10
CA ILE A 145 -6.53 29.14 2.75
C ILE A 145 -6.18 29.51 1.31
N SER A 146 -4.94 29.92 1.08
CA SER A 146 -4.44 30.26 -0.27
C SER A 146 -3.05 29.70 -0.51
N CYS A 147 -2.78 29.30 -1.74
CA CYS A 147 -1.41 29.01 -2.19
C CYS A 147 -0.70 30.33 -2.51
N GLU A 148 0.52 30.48 -2.02
CA GLU A 148 1.36 31.67 -2.24
C GLU A 148 2.32 31.51 -3.42
N GLU A 149 2.42 30.31 -3.99
CA GLU A 149 3.24 30.07 -5.19
C GLU A 149 2.75 30.93 -6.36
N PRO A 150 3.66 31.64 -7.08
CA PRO A 150 3.27 32.55 -8.14
C PRO A 150 2.71 31.80 -9.35
N GLU A 151 3.40 30.76 -9.79
CA GLU A 151 3.10 30.01 -11.01
C GLU A 151 3.03 28.50 -10.75
N GLY A 152 2.20 27.80 -11.52
CA GLY A 152 1.97 26.38 -11.33
C GLY A 152 0.87 25.83 -12.23
N PRO A 153 1.09 24.71 -12.94
CA PRO A 153 0.07 24.11 -13.79
C PRO A 153 -1.11 23.54 -12.97
N LEU A 154 -2.35 23.92 -13.33
CA LEU A 154 -3.56 23.30 -12.75
C LEU A 154 -3.53 21.77 -12.93
N GLY A 155 -3.78 21.03 -11.86
CA GLY A 155 -3.75 19.56 -11.85
C GLY A 155 -2.39 18.95 -11.51
N ASN A 156 -1.34 19.76 -11.38
CA ASN A 156 0.01 19.35 -11.00
C ASN A 156 0.55 20.25 -9.87
N PRO A 157 1.58 19.83 -9.11
CA PRO A 157 2.20 20.71 -8.13
C PRO A 157 2.62 22.07 -8.73
N PRO A 158 2.53 23.16 -7.95
CA PRO A 158 2.27 23.16 -6.52
C PRO A 158 0.78 23.22 -6.13
N TRP A 159 0.40 22.43 -5.13
CA TRP A 159 -0.95 22.40 -4.55
C TRP A 159 -0.94 22.09 -3.05
N PHE A 160 -2.02 22.43 -2.36
CA PHE A 160 -2.23 22.06 -0.97
C PHE A 160 -3.67 21.64 -0.73
N MET A 161 -3.89 20.49 -0.10
CA MET A 161 -5.24 19.96 0.15
C MET A 161 -5.62 20.03 1.62
N VAL A 162 -6.91 20.20 1.86
CA VAL A 162 -7.53 20.13 3.19
C VAL A 162 -8.72 19.19 3.13
N ALA A 163 -8.69 18.18 3.99
CA ALA A 163 -9.81 17.27 4.19
C ALA A 163 -10.76 17.79 5.28
N ARG A 164 -10.22 18.33 6.38
CA ARG A 164 -11.00 18.77 7.54
C ARG A 164 -10.38 19.96 8.26
N CYS A 165 -11.24 20.78 8.82
CA CYS A 165 -10.92 21.97 9.60
C CYS A 165 -11.76 21.98 10.88
N ALA A 166 -11.14 22.17 12.03
CA ALA A 166 -11.84 22.32 13.29
C ALA A 166 -11.24 23.42 14.18
N VAL A 167 -12.08 24.03 15.03
CA VAL A 167 -11.62 24.94 16.08
C VAL A 167 -12.01 24.37 17.44
N ALA A 168 -11.03 24.15 18.30
CA ALA A 168 -11.25 23.55 19.62
C ALA A 168 -10.13 23.90 20.61
N GLY A 169 -10.27 23.46 21.87
CA GLY A 169 -9.26 23.59 22.90
C GLY A 169 -8.02 22.72 22.65
N ARG A 170 -6.94 22.95 23.40
CA ARG A 170 -5.65 22.25 23.24
C ARG A 170 -5.73 20.72 23.35
N GLY A 171 -6.66 20.22 24.17
CA GLY A 171 -6.84 18.79 24.41
C GLY A 171 -7.64 18.08 23.31
N TYR A 172 -8.20 18.81 22.36
CA TYR A 172 -8.97 18.24 21.27
C TYR A 172 -8.07 17.43 20.34
N ARG A 173 -8.54 16.23 20.02
CA ARG A 173 -8.03 15.47 18.88
C ARG A 173 -9.09 15.53 17.81
N LEU A 174 -8.69 15.99 16.63
CA LEU A 174 -9.49 15.79 15.44
C LEU A 174 -9.75 14.27 15.37
N PRO A 175 -11.00 13.79 15.36
CA PRO A 175 -11.27 12.36 15.24
C PRO A 175 -10.50 11.80 14.06
N ASP A 176 -10.13 10.52 14.07
CA ASP A 176 -9.68 9.91 12.82
C ASP A 176 -10.76 10.16 11.76
N ALA A 177 -10.34 10.40 10.51
CA ALA A 177 -11.28 10.66 9.44
C ALA A 177 -12.36 9.60 9.51
N GLN A 178 -13.61 10.03 9.67
CA GLN A 178 -14.73 9.12 9.46
C GLN A 178 -14.49 8.62 8.05
N PHE A 179 -14.01 7.37 7.95
CA PHE A 179 -13.85 6.71 6.68
C PHE A 179 -15.19 6.87 6.03
N ALA A 180 -15.24 7.69 4.98
CA ALA A 180 -16.35 7.63 4.08
C ALA A 180 -16.57 6.16 3.80
N SER A 181 -17.77 5.67 4.12
CA SER A 181 -18.06 4.25 4.02
C SER A 181 -17.75 3.83 2.59
N PHE A 182 -16.60 3.17 2.40
CA PHE A 182 -16.29 2.55 1.13
C PHE A 182 -17.42 1.57 0.90
N THR A 183 -18.18 1.81 -0.16
CA THR A 183 -19.37 1.04 -0.46
C THR A 183 -19.20 0.48 -1.86
N VAL A 184 -19.39 -0.83 -1.98
CA VAL A 184 -19.32 -1.52 -3.26
C VAL A 184 -20.70 -1.55 -3.88
N ARG A 185 -20.81 -1.01 -5.09
CA ARG A 185 -22.02 -1.15 -5.89
C ARG A 185 -22.00 -2.50 -6.62
N LEU A 186 -22.88 -3.42 -6.21
CA LEU A 186 -23.02 -4.68 -6.92
C LEU A 186 -23.77 -4.47 -8.26
N PRO A 187 -23.17 -4.84 -9.40
CA PRO A 187 -23.84 -4.77 -10.69
C PRO A 187 -24.98 -5.79 -10.78
N ARG A 188 -26.03 -5.46 -11.54
CA ARG A 188 -27.18 -6.35 -11.77
C ARG A 188 -26.86 -7.56 -12.65
N ARG A 189 -25.84 -7.44 -13.51
CA ARG A 189 -25.45 -8.46 -14.49
C ARG A 189 -23.93 -8.54 -14.58
N ALA A 190 -23.44 -9.76 -14.79
CA ALA A 190 -22.04 -10.00 -15.11
C ALA A 190 -21.71 -9.42 -16.49
N ARG A 191 -20.53 -8.84 -16.63
CA ARG A 191 -19.96 -8.36 -17.89
C ARG A 191 -18.79 -9.25 -18.32
N PRO A 192 -18.36 -9.17 -19.60
CA PRO A 192 -17.04 -9.69 -19.97
C PRO A 192 -15.97 -9.15 -19.02
N PHE A 193 -15.03 -10.00 -18.63
CA PHE A 193 -13.99 -9.65 -17.66
C PHE A 193 -12.68 -10.35 -18.02
N PRO A 194 -11.54 -9.66 -18.04
CA PRO A 194 -11.36 -8.19 -18.04
C PRO A 194 -12.24 -7.43 -19.05
N GLU A 195 -12.42 -6.13 -18.81
CA GLU A 195 -13.15 -5.21 -19.68
C GLU A 195 -12.58 -5.30 -21.11
N PRO A 196 -13.43 -5.50 -22.13
CA PRO A 196 -12.99 -5.61 -23.52
C PRO A 196 -12.21 -4.39 -23.98
N LEU A 197 -11.23 -4.60 -24.86
CA LEU A 197 -10.40 -3.53 -25.40
C LEU A 197 -11.25 -2.50 -26.15
N PRO A 198 -10.90 -1.19 -26.08
CA PRO A 198 -11.58 -0.17 -26.87
C PRO A 198 -11.37 -0.40 -28.37
N ALA A 199 -12.29 0.13 -29.19
CA ALA A 199 -12.21 0.02 -30.64
C ALA A 199 -10.85 0.49 -31.18
N GLY A 200 -10.27 -0.27 -32.12
CA GLY A 200 -8.95 0.01 -32.69
C GLY A 200 -7.77 -0.59 -31.92
N ARG A 201 -7.97 -1.20 -30.74
CA ARG A 201 -6.93 -1.94 -30.03
C ARG A 201 -7.15 -3.45 -30.13
N THR A 202 -6.10 -4.16 -30.55
CA THR A 202 -6.11 -5.63 -30.72
C THR A 202 -5.33 -6.36 -29.64
N GLU A 203 -4.49 -5.66 -28.88
CA GLU A 203 -3.63 -6.24 -27.84
C GLU A 203 -3.94 -5.67 -26.44
N PRO A 204 -3.79 -6.48 -25.38
CA PRO A 204 -3.90 -6.00 -23.99
C PRO A 204 -2.88 -4.91 -23.69
N GLY A 205 -3.18 -4.07 -22.69
CA GLY A 205 -2.29 -3.00 -22.23
C GLY A 205 -0.88 -3.50 -21.91
N PHE A 206 -0.76 -4.35 -20.89
CA PHE A 206 0.53 -4.95 -20.54
C PHE A 206 0.72 -6.30 -21.23
N ARG A 207 1.91 -6.53 -21.77
CA ARG A 207 2.28 -7.79 -22.44
C ARG A 207 2.29 -8.95 -21.45
N PHE A 208 2.91 -8.75 -20.30
CA PHE A 208 2.95 -9.70 -19.20
C PHE A 208 2.04 -9.23 -18.07
N ARG A 209 1.12 -10.08 -17.65
CA ARG A 209 0.09 -9.76 -16.65
C ARG A 209 0.04 -10.88 -15.65
N GLY A 210 0.29 -10.58 -14.38
CA GLY A 210 0.42 -11.63 -13.40
C GLY A 210 0.41 -11.17 -11.96
N THR A 211 0.77 -12.12 -11.10
CA THR A 211 1.09 -11.91 -9.69
C THR A 211 2.39 -12.63 -9.38
N LYS A 212 3.15 -12.13 -8.40
CA LYS A 212 4.07 -13.00 -7.68
C LYS A 212 3.32 -13.73 -6.57
N GLY A 213 3.90 -14.77 -5.99
CA GLY A 213 3.46 -15.26 -4.68
C GLY A 213 3.93 -14.35 -3.54
N TRP A 214 3.51 -14.65 -2.31
CA TRP A 214 4.05 -14.03 -1.09
C TRP A 214 4.20 -15.08 0.01
N ASN A 215 5.38 -15.70 0.09
CA ASN A 215 5.67 -16.86 0.96
C ASN A 215 4.58 -17.96 0.92
N TRP A 216 4.07 -18.25 -0.27
CA TRP A 216 3.01 -19.25 -0.45
C TRP A 216 3.56 -20.67 -0.43
N THR A 217 2.72 -21.61 -0.01
CA THR A 217 2.97 -23.04 -0.15
C THR A 217 2.75 -23.49 -1.61
N PRO A 218 3.30 -24.64 -2.02
CA PRO A 218 3.06 -25.17 -3.36
C PRO A 218 1.58 -25.36 -3.71
N ASP A 219 0.77 -25.82 -2.74
CA ASP A 219 -0.67 -26.01 -2.96
C ASP A 219 -1.40 -24.67 -3.21
N GLN A 220 -0.97 -23.60 -2.54
CA GLN A 220 -1.51 -22.26 -2.78
C GLN A 220 -1.18 -21.74 -4.20
N TYR A 221 0.02 -22.05 -4.72
CA TYR A 221 0.33 -21.77 -6.14
C TYR A 221 -0.57 -22.58 -7.08
N LEU A 222 -0.79 -23.87 -6.80
CA LEU A 222 -1.67 -24.72 -7.60
C LEU A 222 -3.12 -24.23 -7.60
N GLU A 223 -3.62 -23.72 -6.47
CA GLU A 223 -4.96 -23.12 -6.38
C GLU A 223 -5.11 -21.84 -7.21
N VAL A 224 -4.07 -21.00 -7.29
CA VAL A 224 -4.17 -19.69 -7.98
C VAL A 224 -4.02 -19.79 -9.49
N ILE A 225 -3.25 -20.76 -10.02
CA ILE A 225 -2.97 -20.87 -11.46
C ILE A 225 -4.25 -20.87 -12.33
N PRO A 226 -5.28 -21.69 -12.03
CA PRO A 226 -6.54 -21.65 -12.78
C PRO A 226 -7.31 -20.33 -12.61
N VAL A 227 -7.11 -19.59 -11.51
CA VAL A 227 -7.68 -18.25 -11.31
C VAL A 227 -7.02 -17.26 -12.28
N LEU A 228 -5.68 -17.25 -12.35
CA LEU A 228 -4.93 -16.35 -13.25
C LEU A 228 -5.37 -16.50 -14.71
N SER A 229 -5.43 -17.75 -15.19
CA SER A 229 -5.84 -18.04 -16.57
C SER A 229 -7.26 -17.53 -16.87
N ARG A 230 -8.22 -17.73 -15.95
CA ARG A 230 -9.60 -17.20 -16.07
C ARG A 230 -9.67 -15.67 -16.05
N LEU A 231 -8.69 -15.01 -15.46
CA LEU A 231 -8.57 -13.55 -15.43
C LEU A 231 -7.75 -13.00 -16.61
N LYS A 232 -7.40 -13.83 -17.59
CA LYS A 232 -6.51 -13.48 -18.74
C LYS A 232 -5.13 -12.97 -18.31
N MET A 233 -4.67 -13.35 -17.13
CA MET A 233 -3.27 -13.24 -16.75
C MET A 233 -2.47 -14.37 -17.40
N ASN A 234 -1.20 -14.11 -17.70
CA ASN A 234 -0.31 -15.00 -18.43
C ASN A 234 1.07 -15.14 -17.78
N PHE A 235 1.27 -14.59 -16.58
CA PHE A 235 2.56 -14.59 -15.90
C PHE A 235 2.40 -14.92 -14.41
N LEU A 236 3.29 -15.74 -13.86
CA LEU A 236 3.36 -16.07 -12.43
C LEU A 236 4.83 -16.18 -12.02
N MET A 237 5.17 -15.60 -10.87
CA MET A 237 6.51 -15.71 -10.29
C MET A 237 6.40 -16.28 -8.87
N ASN A 238 7.31 -17.17 -8.45
CA ASN A 238 7.39 -17.48 -7.02
C ASN A 238 7.93 -16.28 -6.23
N CYS A 239 7.54 -16.20 -4.96
CA CYS A 239 8.31 -15.43 -4.00
C CYS A 239 9.59 -16.22 -3.68
N TYR A 240 10.76 -15.57 -3.67
CA TYR A 240 11.99 -16.23 -3.21
C TYR A 240 11.86 -16.71 -1.75
N LEU A 241 11.02 -16.07 -0.92
CA LEU A 241 10.74 -16.50 0.45
C LEU A 241 10.11 -17.89 0.50
N SER A 242 9.36 -18.30 -0.53
CA SER A 242 8.80 -19.67 -0.63
C SER A 242 9.90 -20.74 -0.76
N LEU A 243 11.17 -20.37 -0.97
CA LEU A 243 12.31 -21.27 -0.98
C LEU A 243 13.09 -21.25 0.35
N PHE A 244 12.77 -20.34 1.26
CA PHE A 244 13.45 -20.22 2.55
C PHE A 244 12.93 -21.28 3.53
N SER A 245 13.54 -21.36 4.70
CA SER A 245 13.07 -22.19 5.81
C SER A 245 12.88 -21.33 7.05
N ASP A 246 12.09 -21.81 8.01
CA ASP A 246 11.96 -21.15 9.30
C ASP A 246 13.26 -21.27 10.11
N GLY A 247 13.61 -20.20 10.80
CA GLY A 247 14.75 -20.10 11.69
C GLY A 247 14.38 -19.85 13.14
N PRO A 248 15.39 -19.85 14.03
CA PRO A 248 15.18 -19.55 15.44
C PRO A 248 14.39 -18.26 15.61
N GLY A 249 13.33 -18.29 16.41
CA GLY A 249 12.46 -17.12 16.62
C GLY A 249 11.58 -16.73 15.42
N GLY A 250 11.46 -17.58 14.40
CA GLY A 250 10.63 -17.32 13.21
C GLY A 250 11.30 -16.49 12.12
N ALA A 251 12.61 -16.25 12.22
CA ALA A 251 13.37 -15.55 11.18
C ALA A 251 13.49 -16.41 9.91
N TRP A 252 13.54 -15.80 8.74
CA TRP A 252 13.77 -16.54 7.50
C TRP A 252 15.23 -17.03 7.39
N GLN A 253 15.41 -18.27 6.96
CA GLN A 253 16.70 -18.85 6.63
C GLN A 253 16.82 -19.13 5.13
N ASN A 254 17.68 -18.38 4.47
CA ASN A 254 18.01 -18.56 3.07
C ASN A 254 19.32 -19.36 2.91
N ARG A 255 19.19 -20.64 2.55
CA ARG A 255 20.32 -21.54 2.27
C ARG A 255 20.49 -21.75 0.76
N TRP A 256 20.68 -20.65 0.03
CA TRP A 256 20.76 -20.64 -1.44
C TRP A 256 21.86 -21.54 -2.01
N TRP A 257 22.90 -21.87 -1.24
CA TRP A 257 23.98 -22.75 -1.71
C TRP A 257 23.64 -24.24 -1.64
N GLU A 258 22.64 -24.62 -0.84
CA GLU A 258 22.24 -26.01 -0.68
C GLU A 258 21.32 -26.42 -1.84
N PRO A 259 21.49 -27.63 -2.42
CA PRO A 259 20.55 -28.15 -3.40
C PRO A 259 19.13 -28.17 -2.84
N MET A 260 18.16 -27.77 -3.66
CA MET A 260 16.76 -27.83 -3.28
C MET A 260 16.33 -29.28 -2.94
N PRO A 261 15.65 -29.51 -1.79
CA PRO A 261 15.24 -30.86 -1.39
C PRO A 261 14.36 -31.54 -2.45
N PRO A 262 14.44 -32.87 -2.62
CA PRO A 262 13.66 -33.60 -3.63
C PRO A 262 12.15 -33.31 -3.58
N ALA A 263 11.56 -33.28 -2.39
CA ALA A 263 10.13 -32.96 -2.22
C ALA A 263 9.76 -31.56 -2.73
N ARG A 264 10.67 -30.57 -2.59
CA ARG A 264 10.44 -29.21 -3.10
C ARG A 264 10.61 -29.15 -4.62
N LYS A 265 11.60 -29.88 -5.18
CA LYS A 265 11.74 -30.06 -6.63
C LYS A 265 10.46 -30.65 -7.24
N GLU A 266 9.95 -31.72 -6.65
CA GLU A 266 8.71 -32.36 -7.09
C GLU A 266 7.51 -31.40 -7.03
N ALA A 267 7.38 -30.66 -5.93
CA ALA A 267 6.31 -29.68 -5.77
C ALA A 267 6.36 -28.56 -6.83
N TYR A 268 7.54 -28.00 -7.12
CA TYR A 268 7.70 -27.00 -8.17
C TYR A 268 7.53 -27.58 -9.58
N SER A 269 7.94 -28.82 -9.84
CA SER A 269 7.64 -29.49 -11.12
C SER A 269 6.14 -29.57 -11.37
N ARG A 270 5.31 -29.83 -10.33
CA ARG A 270 3.84 -29.77 -10.45
C ARG A 270 3.35 -28.36 -10.77
N ILE A 271 3.91 -27.33 -10.14
CA ILE A 271 3.59 -25.92 -10.42
C ILE A 271 3.91 -25.56 -11.88
N PHE A 272 5.10 -25.92 -12.37
CA PHE A 272 5.51 -25.65 -13.74
C PHE A 272 4.60 -26.35 -14.75
N HIS A 273 4.23 -27.60 -14.48
CA HIS A 273 3.30 -28.35 -15.31
C HIS A 273 1.91 -27.69 -15.35
N ALA A 274 1.36 -27.32 -14.20
CA ALA A 274 0.08 -26.62 -14.11
C ALA A 274 0.12 -25.28 -14.85
N CYS A 275 1.21 -24.51 -14.74
CA CYS A 275 1.36 -23.25 -15.47
C CYS A 275 1.30 -23.46 -16.99
N ARG A 276 2.01 -24.46 -17.53
CA ARG A 276 1.97 -24.81 -18.95
C ARG A 276 0.56 -25.21 -19.41
N GLN A 277 -0.14 -26.04 -18.63
CA GLN A 277 -1.51 -26.46 -18.95
C GLN A 277 -2.49 -25.27 -19.02
N HIS A 278 -2.22 -24.21 -18.26
CA HIS A 278 -3.08 -23.03 -18.18
C HIS A 278 -2.60 -21.84 -19.02
N GLY A 279 -1.54 -22.01 -19.83
CA GLY A 279 -0.97 -20.95 -20.65
C GLY A 279 -0.31 -19.82 -19.84
N ILE A 280 0.20 -20.14 -18.65
CA ILE A 280 0.90 -19.22 -17.76
C ILE A 280 2.40 -19.41 -17.92
N THR A 281 3.11 -18.32 -18.23
CA THR A 281 4.57 -18.28 -18.15
C THR A 281 4.99 -18.23 -16.68
N PHE A 282 5.79 -19.20 -16.24
CA PHE A 282 6.33 -19.21 -14.90
C PHE A 282 7.74 -18.60 -14.87
N CYS A 283 7.97 -17.67 -13.93
CA CYS A 283 9.26 -17.06 -13.64
C CYS A 283 9.82 -17.62 -12.33
N PHE A 284 10.97 -18.28 -12.39
CA PHE A 284 11.60 -18.89 -11.21
C PHE A 284 12.58 -17.92 -10.56
N ALA A 285 12.26 -17.49 -9.33
CA ALA A 285 12.99 -16.46 -8.58
C ALA A 285 13.81 -17.05 -7.44
N VAL A 286 15.08 -16.62 -7.31
CA VAL A 286 15.98 -16.97 -6.21
C VAL A 286 16.71 -15.71 -5.73
N HIS A 287 16.96 -15.60 -4.41
CA HIS A 287 17.66 -14.47 -3.81
C HIS A 287 19.00 -14.93 -3.20
N PRO A 288 20.14 -14.28 -3.53
CA PRO A 288 21.47 -14.72 -3.08
C PRO A 288 21.94 -14.16 -1.71
N GLN A 289 21.15 -13.32 -1.03
CA GLN A 289 21.62 -12.54 0.11
C GLN A 289 20.62 -12.44 1.26
N LEU A 290 19.38 -12.00 0.99
CA LEU A 290 18.37 -11.76 2.02
C LEU A 290 18.11 -12.99 2.88
N GLY A 291 18.14 -12.82 4.21
CA GLY A 291 17.92 -13.90 5.18
C GLY A 291 18.98 -14.99 5.18
N SER A 292 20.13 -14.79 4.51
CA SER A 292 21.17 -15.80 4.39
C SER A 292 22.27 -15.61 5.43
N PRO A 293 22.69 -16.67 6.16
CA PRO A 293 23.86 -16.60 7.03
C PRO A 293 25.19 -16.66 6.27
N ARG A 294 25.14 -16.94 4.96
CA ARG A 294 26.28 -16.94 4.05
C ARG A 294 25.87 -16.19 2.78
N PRO A 295 25.90 -14.84 2.77
CA PRO A 295 25.62 -14.07 1.56
C PRO A 295 26.57 -14.48 0.43
N LEU A 296 26.07 -14.54 -0.80
CA LEU A 296 26.89 -14.84 -1.98
C LEU A 296 28.00 -13.79 -2.13
N VAL A 297 29.23 -14.26 -2.34
CA VAL A 297 30.37 -13.39 -2.65
C VAL A 297 30.53 -13.27 -4.17
N PRO A 298 30.33 -12.08 -4.76
CA PRO A 298 30.57 -11.88 -6.19
C PRO A 298 32.02 -12.25 -6.56
N GLY A 299 32.20 -12.97 -7.68
CA GLY A 299 33.53 -13.40 -8.13
C GLY A 299 33.98 -14.77 -7.60
N ASN A 300 33.26 -15.37 -6.66
CA ASN A 300 33.56 -16.72 -6.18
C ASN A 300 32.89 -17.78 -7.07
N ASP A 301 33.68 -18.57 -7.78
CA ASP A 301 33.17 -19.59 -8.72
C ASP A 301 32.35 -20.69 -8.03
N ALA A 302 32.71 -21.08 -6.80
CA ALA A 302 31.97 -22.10 -6.06
C ALA A 302 30.60 -21.58 -5.61
N ASP A 303 30.52 -20.32 -5.15
CA ASP A 303 29.26 -19.66 -4.83
C ASP A 303 28.38 -19.54 -6.08
N LEU A 304 28.97 -19.11 -7.21
CA LEU A 304 28.23 -18.99 -8.48
C LEU A 304 27.66 -20.32 -8.93
N GLU A 305 28.43 -21.41 -8.83
CA GLU A 305 27.96 -22.75 -9.20
C GLU A 305 26.83 -23.23 -8.27
N GLN A 306 27.01 -23.07 -6.96
CA GLN A 306 26.01 -23.42 -5.96
C GLN A 306 24.74 -22.58 -6.07
N PHE A 307 24.83 -21.34 -6.53
CA PHE A 307 23.66 -20.51 -6.79
C PHE A 307 22.98 -20.90 -8.12
N TYR A 308 23.77 -21.07 -9.19
CA TYR A 308 23.27 -21.34 -10.53
C TYR A 308 22.58 -22.72 -10.65
N GLN A 309 22.94 -23.70 -9.82
CA GLN A 309 22.33 -25.04 -9.83
C GLN A 309 20.79 -25.01 -9.77
N HIS A 310 20.20 -24.02 -9.08
CA HIS A 310 18.74 -23.88 -8.97
C HIS A 310 18.10 -23.45 -10.27
N TYR A 311 18.74 -22.51 -10.98
CA TYR A 311 18.31 -22.10 -12.31
C TYR A 311 18.53 -23.20 -13.35
N ALA A 312 19.66 -23.88 -13.30
CA ALA A 312 19.94 -25.03 -14.17
C ALA A 312 18.87 -26.11 -14.03
N TRP A 313 18.50 -26.45 -12.79
CA TRP A 313 17.43 -27.40 -12.51
C TRP A 313 16.06 -26.92 -13.03
N ALA A 314 15.69 -25.66 -12.80
CA ALA A 314 14.42 -25.14 -13.29
C ALA A 314 14.37 -25.11 -14.84
N GLN A 315 15.49 -24.78 -15.49
CA GLN A 315 15.63 -24.79 -16.94
C GLN A 315 15.47 -26.21 -17.52
N GLU A 316 15.96 -27.23 -16.84
CA GLU A 316 15.73 -28.65 -17.20
C GLU A 316 14.26 -29.04 -17.18
N GLN A 317 13.46 -28.38 -16.34
CA GLN A 317 12.01 -28.58 -16.29
C GLN A 317 11.25 -27.74 -17.33
N GLY A 318 11.96 -27.04 -18.22
CA GLY A 318 11.42 -26.21 -19.29
C GLY A 318 11.02 -24.80 -18.85
N VAL A 319 11.53 -24.29 -17.73
CA VAL A 319 11.36 -22.88 -17.35
C VAL A 319 12.26 -22.00 -18.22
N GLN A 320 11.71 -20.90 -18.72
CA GLN A 320 12.43 -19.95 -19.58
C GLN A 320 12.54 -18.55 -18.96
N TRP A 321 11.82 -18.27 -17.89
CA TRP A 321 11.86 -16.98 -17.19
C TRP A 321 12.44 -17.16 -15.80
N PHE A 322 13.38 -16.29 -15.48
CA PHE A 322 14.11 -16.33 -14.22
C PHE A 322 14.12 -14.95 -13.59
N SER A 323 14.28 -14.90 -12.27
CA SER A 323 14.46 -13.65 -11.54
C SER A 323 15.55 -13.77 -10.50
N VAL A 324 16.47 -12.83 -10.51
CA VAL A 324 17.43 -12.62 -9.41
C VAL A 324 17.11 -11.28 -8.76
N SER A 325 17.00 -11.26 -7.44
CA SER A 325 16.61 -10.06 -6.71
C SER A 325 17.66 -9.69 -5.68
N LEU A 326 17.94 -8.38 -5.59
CA LEU A 326 18.79 -7.74 -4.60
C LEU A 326 18.05 -6.55 -3.97
N ASP A 327 16.74 -6.73 -3.75
CA ASP A 327 15.94 -5.86 -2.89
C ASP A 327 16.33 -6.05 -1.42
N ASP A 328 16.18 -4.99 -0.63
CA ASP A 328 16.39 -4.99 0.83
C ASP A 328 17.79 -5.43 1.29
N VAL A 329 18.80 -5.22 0.44
CA VAL A 329 20.21 -5.42 0.76
C VAL A 329 21.02 -4.14 0.49
N SER A 330 22.21 -4.06 1.08
CA SER A 330 23.16 -2.98 0.80
C SER A 330 23.76 -3.11 -0.61
N TRP A 331 24.08 -1.98 -1.25
CA TRP A 331 24.93 -1.96 -2.45
C TRP A 331 26.43 -2.19 -2.14
N GLY A 332 26.79 -2.37 -0.86
CA GLY A 332 28.15 -2.66 -0.40
C GLY A 332 28.97 -1.42 -0.01
N GLU A 333 30.14 -1.65 0.58
CA GLU A 333 30.99 -0.59 1.14
C GLU A 333 31.65 0.30 0.06
N GLY A 334 31.74 -0.18 -1.18
CA GLY A 334 32.28 0.58 -2.31
C GLY A 334 31.35 1.68 -2.84
N GLY A 335 30.15 1.84 -2.27
CA GLY A 335 29.17 2.83 -2.67
C GLY A 335 28.31 2.41 -3.87
N PRO A 336 27.30 3.23 -4.24
CA PRO A 336 26.25 2.84 -5.18
C PRO A 336 26.76 2.51 -6.58
N ALA A 337 27.71 3.27 -7.11
CA ALA A 337 28.26 3.01 -8.45
C ALA A 337 29.01 1.66 -8.51
N ALA A 338 29.86 1.37 -7.52
CA ALA A 338 30.60 0.11 -7.45
C ALA A 338 29.64 -1.08 -7.21
N GLY A 339 28.63 -0.91 -6.36
CA GLY A 339 27.59 -1.90 -6.15
C GLY A 339 26.81 -2.21 -7.44
N GLY A 340 26.45 -1.17 -8.21
CA GLY A 340 25.80 -1.34 -9.52
C GLY A 340 26.66 -2.13 -10.50
N LEU A 341 27.97 -1.86 -10.59
CA LEU A 341 28.89 -2.63 -11.43
C LEU A 341 28.98 -4.10 -11.01
N ALA A 342 29.13 -4.36 -9.70
CA ALA A 342 29.23 -5.72 -9.17
C ALA A 342 27.93 -6.52 -9.40
N HIS A 343 26.77 -5.88 -9.23
CA HIS A 343 25.47 -6.51 -9.45
C HIS A 343 25.21 -6.73 -10.95
N ALA A 344 25.58 -5.80 -11.83
CA ALA A 344 25.52 -6.00 -13.29
C ALA A 344 26.36 -7.20 -13.73
N TRP A 345 27.58 -7.33 -13.20
CA TRP A 345 28.44 -8.47 -13.48
C TRP A 345 27.79 -9.79 -13.07
N LEU A 346 27.26 -9.89 -11.84
CA LEU A 346 26.58 -11.09 -11.35
C LEU A 346 25.39 -11.47 -12.25
N VAL A 347 24.56 -10.49 -12.59
CA VAL A 347 23.40 -10.65 -13.47
C VAL A 347 23.82 -11.15 -14.86
N ASN A 348 24.87 -10.58 -15.44
CA ASN A 348 25.39 -10.97 -16.75
C ASN A 348 25.94 -12.40 -16.75
N VAL A 349 26.65 -12.81 -15.70
CA VAL A 349 27.17 -14.18 -15.56
C VAL A 349 26.00 -15.16 -15.53
N ILE A 350 24.98 -14.89 -14.70
CA ILE A 350 23.78 -15.74 -14.62
C ILE A 350 23.06 -15.78 -15.97
N PHE A 351 22.81 -14.63 -16.57
CA PHE A 351 22.06 -14.53 -17.82
C PHE A 351 22.80 -15.18 -19.00
N GLY A 352 24.12 -15.00 -19.07
CA GLY A 352 24.97 -15.65 -20.06
C GLY A 352 24.87 -17.17 -20.00
N ARG A 353 24.98 -17.76 -18.79
CA ARG A 353 24.83 -19.22 -18.60
C ARG A 353 23.43 -19.69 -18.98
N LEU A 354 22.39 -18.96 -18.58
CA LEU A 354 21.00 -19.26 -18.97
C LEU A 354 20.84 -19.29 -20.50
N ARG A 355 21.36 -18.27 -21.20
CA ARG A 355 21.24 -18.16 -22.68
C ARG A 355 22.12 -19.12 -23.46
N GLN A 356 23.25 -19.55 -22.90
CA GLN A 356 24.06 -20.61 -23.49
C GLN A 356 23.27 -21.92 -23.58
N ARG A 357 22.40 -22.20 -22.61
CA ARG A 357 21.55 -23.40 -22.60
C ARG A 357 20.24 -23.23 -23.36
N ASP A 358 19.60 -22.07 -23.26
CA ASP A 358 18.38 -21.72 -24.00
C ASP A 358 18.45 -20.26 -24.48
N PRO A 359 18.68 -20.00 -25.78
CA PRO A 359 18.73 -18.64 -26.32
C PRO A 359 17.47 -17.80 -26.06
N ALA A 360 16.32 -18.43 -25.78
CA ALA A 360 15.06 -17.77 -25.47
C ALA A 360 14.91 -17.38 -23.99
N ALA A 361 15.81 -17.82 -23.11
CA ALA A 361 15.77 -17.52 -21.68
C ALA A 361 15.70 -16.00 -21.43
N GLN A 362 14.84 -15.60 -20.49
CA GLN A 362 14.63 -14.22 -20.05
C GLN A 362 14.97 -14.11 -18.56
N LEU A 363 15.54 -12.97 -18.17
CA LEU A 363 15.88 -12.67 -16.77
C LEU A 363 15.29 -11.32 -16.38
N ILE A 364 14.67 -11.28 -15.20
CA ILE A 364 14.27 -10.04 -14.52
C ILE A 364 15.21 -9.84 -13.33
N PHE A 365 15.74 -8.63 -13.19
CA PHE A 365 16.58 -8.23 -12.06
C PHE A 365 15.84 -7.24 -11.17
N CYS A 366 15.80 -7.49 -9.86
CA CYS A 366 15.40 -6.48 -8.88
C CYS A 366 16.64 -5.75 -8.34
N PRO A 367 16.87 -4.47 -8.71
CA PRO A 367 18.00 -3.69 -8.20
C PRO A 367 17.77 -3.23 -6.76
N VAL A 368 18.82 -2.74 -6.09
CA VAL A 368 18.70 -2.13 -4.75
C VAL A 368 17.74 -0.92 -4.76
N PRO A 369 17.94 0.10 -5.63
CA PRO A 369 16.97 1.19 -5.79
C PRO A 369 15.83 0.79 -6.74
N TYR A 370 14.88 -0.02 -6.28
CA TYR A 370 13.76 -0.55 -7.09
C TYR A 370 12.52 0.36 -7.16
N TRP A 371 12.62 1.65 -6.84
CA TRP A 371 11.49 2.57 -6.78
C TRP A 371 11.88 4.01 -7.13
N GLY A 372 10.87 4.87 -7.29
CA GLY A 372 11.02 6.29 -7.54
C GLY A 372 11.30 6.61 -9.01
N ASP A 373 11.77 7.82 -9.26
CA ASP A 373 12.08 8.31 -10.61
C ASP A 373 13.55 8.11 -11.02
N GLY A 374 14.33 7.48 -10.13
CA GLY A 374 15.75 7.17 -10.29
C GLY A 374 16.69 8.37 -10.18
N THR A 375 16.21 9.59 -9.87
CA THR A 375 17.02 10.81 -9.94
C THR A 375 17.85 11.09 -8.70
N ALA A 376 17.49 10.50 -7.55
CA ALA A 376 18.26 10.64 -6.31
C ALA A 376 19.74 10.26 -6.56
N PRO A 377 20.74 11.07 -6.14
CA PRO A 377 22.13 10.92 -6.58
C PRO A 377 22.71 9.51 -6.44
N GLU A 378 22.45 8.84 -5.31
CA GLU A 378 22.93 7.48 -5.06
C GLU A 378 22.20 6.44 -5.92
N HIS A 379 20.87 6.56 -6.05
CA HIS A 379 20.08 5.69 -6.92
C HIS A 379 20.54 5.84 -8.37
N ARG A 380 20.72 7.08 -8.82
CA ARG A 380 21.19 7.41 -10.16
C ARG A 380 22.55 6.79 -10.45
N ALA A 381 23.52 6.96 -9.54
CA ALA A 381 24.86 6.41 -9.71
C ALA A 381 24.85 4.87 -9.85
N TYR A 382 24.03 4.19 -9.05
CA TYR A 382 23.83 2.74 -9.14
C TYR A 382 23.14 2.34 -10.44
N LEU A 383 22.03 2.99 -10.80
CA LEU A 383 21.24 2.66 -11.99
C LEU A 383 21.99 2.97 -13.29
N GLU A 384 22.80 4.02 -13.33
CA GLU A 384 23.68 4.32 -14.48
C GLU A 384 24.80 3.30 -14.64
N ALA A 385 25.30 2.71 -13.54
CA ALA A 385 26.25 1.60 -13.62
C ALA A 385 25.60 0.35 -14.23
N LEU A 386 24.38 0.00 -13.81
CA LEU A 386 23.60 -1.06 -14.47
C LEU A 386 23.39 -0.76 -15.95
N ALA A 387 22.97 0.46 -16.29
CA ALA A 387 22.68 0.86 -17.67
C ALA A 387 23.88 0.75 -18.63
N ARG A 388 25.11 0.83 -18.09
CA ARG A 388 26.35 0.67 -18.87
C ARG A 388 26.74 -0.79 -19.06
N GLU A 389 26.67 -1.58 -18.00
CA GLU A 389 27.30 -2.90 -17.96
C GLU A 389 26.31 -4.06 -18.09
N MET A 390 25.07 -3.92 -17.62
CA MET A 390 24.10 -5.01 -17.60
C MET A 390 23.57 -5.29 -19.01
N HIS A 391 23.44 -6.57 -19.35
CA HIS A 391 23.02 -7.00 -20.68
C HIS A 391 21.66 -6.38 -21.05
N PRO A 392 21.51 -5.74 -22.23
CA PRO A 392 20.34 -4.90 -22.57
C PRO A 392 18.99 -5.64 -22.53
N ASP A 393 18.99 -6.94 -22.85
CA ASP A 393 17.78 -7.77 -22.80
C ASP A 393 17.26 -8.06 -21.38
N VAL A 394 18.04 -7.83 -20.33
CA VAL A 394 17.60 -8.04 -18.94
C VAL A 394 16.50 -7.03 -18.61
N TYR A 395 15.40 -7.55 -18.04
CA TYR A 395 14.33 -6.73 -17.50
C TYR A 395 14.67 -6.23 -16.10
N VAL A 396 14.14 -5.07 -15.71
CA VAL A 396 14.33 -4.49 -14.37
C VAL A 396 12.99 -4.38 -13.66
N PHE A 397 12.92 -4.87 -12.41
CA PHE A 397 11.79 -4.58 -11.54
C PHE A 397 11.81 -3.12 -11.06
N TRP A 398 10.61 -2.56 -10.97
CA TRP A 398 10.33 -1.24 -10.44
C TRP A 398 8.99 -1.28 -9.71
N THR A 399 8.86 -0.61 -8.56
CA THR A 399 7.65 -0.69 -7.71
C THR A 399 6.71 0.51 -7.85
N GLY A 400 7.12 1.55 -8.57
CA GLY A 400 6.36 2.79 -8.69
C GLY A 400 7.13 4.00 -8.15
N ASP A 401 6.41 5.11 -7.99
CA ASP A 401 6.92 6.37 -7.42
C ASP A 401 7.45 6.20 -5.99
N ALA A 402 6.98 5.16 -5.28
CA ALA A 402 7.43 4.75 -3.95
C ALA A 402 7.38 3.23 -3.84
N VAL A 403 8.01 2.67 -2.80
CA VAL A 403 7.93 1.23 -2.48
C VAL A 403 6.47 0.80 -2.29
N VAL A 404 5.71 1.55 -1.51
CA VAL A 404 4.26 1.41 -1.35
C VAL A 404 3.67 2.81 -1.48
N GLY A 405 2.78 3.00 -2.43
CA GLY A 405 2.20 4.30 -2.70
C GLY A 405 0.75 4.25 -3.19
N PRO A 406 -0.01 5.34 -3.00
CA PRO A 406 -1.36 5.46 -3.52
C PRO A 406 -1.37 5.62 -5.05
N ARG A 407 -0.22 5.97 -5.66
CA ARG A 407 -0.09 6.19 -7.10
C ARG A 407 1.14 5.54 -7.70
N ILE A 408 1.02 5.22 -8.98
CA ILE A 408 2.11 4.79 -9.86
C ILE A 408 1.96 5.52 -11.18
N THR A 409 2.90 6.42 -11.46
CA THR A 409 2.82 7.37 -12.57
C THR A 409 3.70 6.96 -13.75
N ARG A 410 3.23 7.29 -14.95
CA ARG A 410 4.01 7.19 -16.16
C ARG A 410 5.27 8.06 -16.10
N ARG A 411 5.16 9.26 -15.52
CA ARG A 411 6.29 10.20 -15.40
C ARG A 411 7.46 9.58 -14.65
N ALA A 412 7.21 8.96 -13.50
CA ALA A 412 8.25 8.29 -12.73
C ALA A 412 8.83 7.10 -13.50
N ALA A 413 7.97 6.30 -14.16
CA ALA A 413 8.42 5.19 -15.00
C ALA A 413 9.34 5.63 -16.15
N GLU A 414 9.00 6.71 -16.86
CA GLU A 414 9.82 7.25 -17.95
C GLU A 414 11.17 7.77 -17.44
N SER A 415 11.17 8.47 -16.30
CA SER A 415 12.40 8.94 -15.69
C SER A 415 13.32 7.79 -15.29
N TYR A 416 12.78 6.82 -14.57
CA TYR A 416 13.51 5.64 -14.12
C TYR A 416 14.04 4.84 -15.32
N LYS A 417 13.20 4.57 -16.33
CA LYS A 417 13.56 3.86 -17.57
C LYS A 417 14.68 4.57 -18.33
N ARG A 418 14.67 5.91 -18.38
CA ARG A 418 15.70 6.70 -19.08
C ARG A 418 17.08 6.57 -18.44
N ILE A 419 17.11 6.42 -17.12
CA ILE A 419 18.36 6.29 -16.34
C ILE A 419 18.88 4.85 -16.43
N VAL A 420 18.03 3.87 -16.12
CA VAL A 420 18.43 2.45 -16.10
C VAL A 420 18.58 1.86 -17.50
N LYS A 421 17.92 2.41 -18.52
CA LYS A 421 17.96 2.00 -19.94
C LYS A 421 17.56 0.54 -20.21
N HIS A 422 16.81 -0.08 -19.31
CA HIS A 422 16.26 -1.43 -19.45
C HIS A 422 14.73 -1.41 -19.57
N ARG A 423 14.17 -2.51 -20.10
CA ARG A 423 12.73 -2.74 -20.08
C ARG A 423 12.26 -2.99 -18.65
N LEU A 424 11.08 -2.50 -18.30
CA LEU A 424 10.58 -2.53 -16.94
C LEU A 424 9.49 -3.58 -16.73
N PHE A 425 9.49 -4.19 -15.55
CA PHE A 425 8.36 -4.89 -14.94
C PHE A 425 7.90 -4.11 -13.71
N LEU A 426 6.62 -3.79 -13.64
CA LEU A 426 6.02 -3.26 -12.43
C LEU A 426 5.83 -4.40 -11.41
N TRP A 427 6.51 -4.33 -10.28
CA TRP A 427 6.19 -5.06 -9.06
C TRP A 427 5.26 -4.18 -8.23
N ASP A 428 3.95 -4.35 -8.42
CA ASP A 428 2.95 -3.55 -7.75
C ASP A 428 2.73 -4.06 -6.32
N ASN A 429 3.12 -3.29 -5.30
CA ASN A 429 2.91 -3.64 -3.89
C ASN A 429 1.45 -3.49 -3.45
N TYR A 430 0.54 -4.18 -4.14
CA TYR A 430 -0.88 -4.30 -3.83
C TYR A 430 -1.39 -5.67 -4.30
N PRO A 431 -2.20 -6.40 -3.50
CA PRO A 431 -2.78 -6.09 -2.19
C PRO A 431 -1.92 -6.45 -0.96
N VAL A 432 -0.60 -6.57 -1.07
CA VAL A 432 0.26 -7.12 0.00
C VAL A 432 0.03 -6.49 1.39
N ASN A 433 0.09 -7.33 2.42
CA ASN A 433 -0.03 -6.94 3.83
C ASN A 433 1.27 -7.15 4.64
N ASP A 434 2.34 -7.63 4.01
CA ASP A 434 3.62 -7.96 4.65
C ASP A 434 3.50 -8.81 5.91
N SER A 435 2.54 -9.75 5.90
CA SER A 435 2.20 -10.63 7.03
C SER A 435 1.56 -9.91 8.23
N ALA A 436 1.21 -8.62 8.10
CA ALA A 436 0.36 -7.94 9.07
C ALA A 436 -1.03 -8.60 9.14
N PRO A 437 -1.67 -8.63 10.32
CA PRO A 437 -2.97 -9.26 10.51
C PRO A 437 -4.09 -8.37 9.94
N THR A 438 -4.10 -8.21 8.62
CA THR A 438 -5.08 -7.41 7.90
C THR A 438 -5.29 -7.89 6.47
N LEU A 439 -6.29 -7.33 5.80
CA LEU A 439 -6.71 -7.64 4.45
C LEU A 439 -6.82 -6.33 3.63
N HIS A 440 -6.48 -6.41 2.36
CA HIS A 440 -6.62 -5.31 1.39
C HIS A 440 -7.41 -5.82 0.19
N LEU A 441 -8.74 -5.69 0.23
CA LEU A 441 -9.63 -6.37 -0.72
C LEU A 441 -10.35 -5.43 -1.69
N GLY A 442 -10.12 -4.13 -1.58
CA GLY A 442 -10.71 -3.12 -2.46
C GLY A 442 -10.25 -3.25 -3.93
N PRO A 443 -10.63 -2.29 -4.78
CA PRO A 443 -10.10 -2.21 -6.12
C PRO A 443 -8.70 -1.59 -6.16
N LEU A 444 -7.89 -2.04 -7.12
CA LEU A 444 -6.71 -1.31 -7.56
C LEU A 444 -7.11 0.11 -7.99
N SER A 445 -6.30 1.11 -7.64
CA SER A 445 -6.50 2.50 -8.08
C SER A 445 -5.16 3.25 -8.12
N GLY A 446 -5.16 4.43 -8.73
CA GLY A 446 -4.01 5.34 -8.77
C GLY A 446 -2.88 4.93 -9.72
N ARG A 447 -3.07 3.95 -10.60
CA ARG A 447 -2.11 3.61 -11.65
C ARG A 447 -2.50 4.35 -12.93
N ASP A 448 -1.55 5.01 -13.58
CA ASP A 448 -1.83 5.77 -14.81
C ASP A 448 -2.33 4.87 -15.96
N PRO A 449 -3.38 5.27 -16.69
CA PRO A 449 -4.02 4.42 -17.71
C PRO A 449 -3.14 4.14 -18.94
N ASP A 450 -2.04 4.87 -19.11
CA ASP A 450 -1.10 4.74 -20.22
C ASP A 450 0.31 4.27 -19.79
N LEU A 451 0.45 3.81 -18.55
CA LEU A 451 1.71 3.28 -18.00
C LEU A 451 2.29 2.13 -18.84
N CYS A 452 1.41 1.32 -19.45
CA CYS A 452 1.78 0.21 -20.31
C CYS A 452 2.49 0.63 -21.61
N ALA A 453 2.49 1.92 -21.95
CA ALA A 453 3.29 2.43 -23.07
C ALA A 453 4.80 2.50 -22.74
N VAL A 454 5.15 2.42 -21.45
CA VAL A 454 6.53 2.57 -20.95
C VAL A 454 7.03 1.27 -20.30
N ILE A 455 6.13 0.48 -19.72
CA ILE A 455 6.41 -0.74 -18.96
C ILE A 455 5.77 -1.95 -19.65
N ASP A 456 6.52 -3.06 -19.77
CA ASP A 456 6.06 -4.27 -20.49
C ASP A 456 5.21 -5.20 -19.61
N GLY A 457 5.51 -5.26 -18.31
CA GLY A 457 4.95 -6.24 -17.39
C GLY A 457 4.27 -5.61 -16.16
N TYR A 458 3.15 -6.20 -15.75
CA TYR A 458 2.45 -5.91 -14.50
C TYR A 458 2.44 -7.17 -13.62
N LEU A 459 2.91 -7.04 -12.38
CA LEU A 459 2.99 -8.11 -11.40
C LEU A 459 2.49 -7.63 -10.04
N SER A 460 1.32 -8.08 -9.59
CA SER A 460 0.84 -7.76 -8.23
C SER A 460 1.61 -8.51 -7.14
N ASN A 461 1.77 -7.89 -5.98
CA ASN A 461 2.26 -8.49 -4.74
C ASN A 461 1.06 -8.85 -3.84
N PRO A 462 0.78 -10.14 -3.58
CA PRO A 462 -0.46 -10.56 -2.95
C PRO A 462 -0.39 -10.66 -1.41
N LEU A 463 -1.54 -10.91 -0.78
CA LEU A 463 -1.70 -11.23 0.64
C LEU A 463 -1.10 -12.60 0.99
N CYS A 464 -0.62 -12.72 2.24
CA CYS A 464 -0.28 -13.98 2.91
C CYS A 464 -0.68 -13.88 4.39
N PRO A 465 -1.20 -14.96 5.02
CA PRO A 465 -1.56 -16.27 4.45
C PRO A 465 -2.92 -16.30 3.74
N GLN A 466 -3.62 -15.17 3.61
CA GLN A 466 -4.99 -15.07 3.07
C GLN A 466 -5.07 -15.21 1.54
N HIS A 467 -4.37 -16.20 0.98
CA HIS A 467 -4.16 -16.38 -0.45
C HIS A 467 -5.48 -16.44 -1.25
N GLN A 468 -6.51 -17.11 -0.73
CA GLN A 468 -7.83 -17.21 -1.38
C GLN A 468 -8.54 -15.84 -1.49
N ALA A 469 -8.31 -14.93 -0.54
CA ALA A 469 -8.86 -13.58 -0.59
C ALA A 469 -8.24 -12.72 -1.70
N ASN A 470 -7.04 -13.06 -2.17
CA ASN A 470 -6.42 -12.34 -3.29
C ASN A 470 -7.26 -12.37 -4.56
N CYS A 471 -8.14 -13.35 -4.75
CA CYS A 471 -8.94 -13.43 -5.98
C CYS A 471 -9.73 -12.13 -6.27
N LEU A 472 -10.17 -11.41 -5.23
CA LEU A 472 -10.90 -10.16 -5.36
C LEU A 472 -10.02 -9.01 -5.87
N PRO A 473 -8.99 -8.53 -5.14
CA PRO A 473 -8.11 -7.47 -5.63
C PRO A 473 -7.35 -7.89 -6.90
N LEU A 474 -6.93 -9.16 -7.02
CA LEU A 474 -6.23 -9.67 -8.20
C LEU A 474 -7.08 -9.60 -9.47
N ALA A 475 -8.40 -9.80 -9.37
CA ALA A 475 -9.28 -9.58 -10.52
C ALA A 475 -9.26 -8.11 -10.95
N THR A 476 -9.24 -7.16 -10.01
CA THR A 476 -9.13 -5.74 -10.36
C THR A 476 -7.78 -5.38 -10.96
N CYS A 477 -6.70 -5.99 -10.47
CA CYS A 477 -5.38 -5.91 -11.09
C CYS A 477 -5.37 -6.48 -12.52
N ALA A 478 -6.05 -7.61 -12.75
CA ALA A 478 -6.16 -8.21 -14.08
C ALA A 478 -6.96 -7.33 -15.04
N ASP A 479 -8.02 -6.69 -14.55
CA ASP A 479 -8.84 -5.77 -15.35
C ASP A 479 -8.01 -4.57 -15.83
N TYR A 480 -7.30 -3.91 -14.91
CA TYR A 480 -6.36 -2.84 -15.22
C TYR A 480 -5.24 -3.31 -16.15
N ALA A 481 -4.57 -4.42 -15.84
CA ALA A 481 -3.43 -4.88 -16.62
C ALA A 481 -3.81 -5.30 -18.05
N TYR A 482 -5.06 -5.75 -18.26
CA TYR A 482 -5.57 -6.10 -19.58
C TYR A 482 -6.03 -4.88 -20.36
N ASN A 483 -6.77 -3.97 -19.74
CA ASN A 483 -7.30 -2.76 -20.39
C ASN A 483 -7.19 -1.54 -19.46
N PRO A 484 -5.98 -0.95 -19.35
CA PRO A 484 -5.76 0.16 -18.42
C PRO A 484 -6.49 1.43 -18.87
N TRP A 485 -6.75 1.59 -20.17
CA TRP A 485 -7.39 2.77 -20.76
C TRP A 485 -8.87 2.93 -20.41
N ALA A 486 -9.57 1.81 -20.16
CA ALA A 486 -10.98 1.81 -19.78
C ALA A 486 -11.21 1.20 -18.38
N TYR A 487 -10.15 1.11 -17.58
CA TYR A 487 -10.23 0.58 -16.23
C TYR A 487 -11.07 1.50 -15.32
N ASP A 488 -12.03 0.92 -14.61
CA ASP A 488 -12.87 1.61 -13.63
C ASP A 488 -12.86 0.80 -12.32
N PRO A 489 -12.24 1.32 -11.24
CA PRO A 489 -12.18 0.67 -9.94
C PRO A 489 -13.54 0.24 -9.38
N GLU A 490 -14.58 1.09 -9.47
CA GLU A 490 -15.89 0.83 -8.86
C GLU A 490 -16.61 -0.30 -9.60
N ARG A 491 -16.60 -0.25 -10.94
CA ARG A 491 -17.10 -1.35 -11.78
C ARG A 491 -16.33 -2.63 -11.50
N SER A 492 -15.01 -2.56 -11.47
CA SER A 492 -14.14 -3.74 -11.43
C SER A 492 -14.35 -4.55 -10.16
N ILE A 493 -14.39 -3.90 -8.98
CA ILE A 493 -14.59 -4.63 -7.72
C ILE A 493 -15.98 -5.29 -7.64
N GLY A 494 -17.02 -4.61 -8.15
CA GLY A 494 -18.36 -5.18 -8.24
C GLY A 494 -18.40 -6.41 -9.15
N GLN A 495 -17.76 -6.36 -10.32
CA GLN A 495 -17.67 -7.50 -11.25
C GLN A 495 -16.81 -8.64 -10.69
N ALA A 496 -15.74 -8.34 -9.95
CA ALA A 496 -14.92 -9.34 -9.27
C ALA A 496 -15.76 -10.14 -8.26
N ILE A 497 -16.55 -9.47 -7.41
CA ILE A 497 -17.46 -10.15 -6.46
C ILE A 497 -18.46 -11.04 -7.19
N LEU A 498 -19.09 -10.56 -8.27
CA LEU A 498 -20.03 -11.37 -9.05
C LEU A 498 -19.38 -12.62 -9.65
N ARG A 499 -18.08 -12.56 -9.98
CA ARG A 499 -17.34 -13.66 -10.60
C ARG A 499 -16.95 -14.75 -9.61
N PHE A 500 -16.66 -14.38 -8.36
CA PHE A 500 -16.26 -15.33 -7.31
C PHE A 500 -17.40 -15.77 -6.40
N ALA A 501 -18.59 -15.15 -6.50
CA ALA A 501 -19.80 -15.56 -5.81
C ALA A 501 -20.86 -16.14 -6.76
N LYS A 502 -21.37 -17.33 -6.43
CA LYS A 502 -22.40 -18.04 -7.20
C LYS A 502 -23.82 -17.61 -6.81
N THR A 503 -24.05 -17.22 -5.56
CA THR A 503 -25.36 -16.85 -5.03
C THR A 503 -25.40 -15.40 -4.55
N ASP A 504 -26.59 -14.82 -4.40
CA ASP A 504 -26.72 -13.46 -3.85
C ASP A 504 -26.26 -13.36 -2.39
N ALA A 505 -26.39 -14.45 -1.62
CA ALA A 505 -25.86 -14.52 -0.26
C ALA A 505 -24.33 -14.44 -0.25
N GLN A 506 -23.66 -15.22 -1.11
CA GLN A 506 -22.22 -15.13 -1.32
C GLN A 506 -21.79 -13.73 -1.79
N ARG A 507 -22.52 -13.11 -2.72
CA ARG A 507 -22.23 -11.75 -3.21
C ARG A 507 -22.30 -10.72 -2.08
N ARG A 508 -23.33 -10.78 -1.24
CA ARG A 508 -23.47 -9.87 -0.08
C ARG A 508 -22.34 -10.06 0.93
N VAL A 509 -21.99 -11.30 1.24
CA VAL A 509 -20.89 -11.61 2.18
C VAL A 509 -19.55 -11.09 1.65
N LEU A 510 -19.21 -11.36 0.38
CA LEU A 510 -17.96 -10.85 -0.19
C LEU A 510 -17.96 -9.32 -0.30
N LYS A 511 -19.10 -8.70 -0.67
CA LYS A 511 -19.27 -7.25 -0.65
C LYS A 511 -18.95 -6.67 0.71
N GLU A 512 -19.58 -7.16 1.77
CA GLU A 512 -19.38 -6.66 3.13
C GLU A 512 -17.96 -6.92 3.63
N LEU A 513 -17.33 -8.05 3.24
CA LEU A 513 -15.93 -8.32 3.55
C LEU A 513 -14.99 -7.31 2.89
N VAL A 514 -15.23 -6.95 1.63
CA VAL A 514 -14.47 -5.89 0.96
C VAL A 514 -14.69 -4.54 1.63
N GLU A 515 -15.91 -4.22 2.05
CA GLU A 515 -16.21 -2.95 2.73
C GLU A 515 -15.64 -2.88 4.15
N ALA A 516 -15.47 -4.01 4.82
CA ALA A 516 -14.77 -4.11 6.09
C ALA A 516 -13.24 -3.97 5.93
N TYR A 517 -12.69 -4.41 4.80
CA TYR A 517 -11.26 -4.41 4.50
C TYR A 517 -10.94 -3.87 3.10
N PRO A 518 -11.28 -2.61 2.79
CA PRO A 518 -11.03 -2.04 1.46
C PRO A 518 -9.53 -1.83 1.19
N GLY A 519 -8.73 -1.78 2.25
CA GLY A 519 -7.27 -1.72 2.21
C GLY A 519 -6.69 -0.32 2.01
N PHE A 520 -5.37 -0.24 2.08
CA PHE A 520 -4.65 1.04 2.18
C PHE A 520 -4.78 1.96 0.96
N LEU A 521 -5.07 1.44 -0.24
CA LEU A 521 -5.35 2.30 -1.41
C LEU A 521 -6.65 3.10 -1.24
N VAL A 522 -7.60 2.58 -0.47
CA VAL A 522 -8.87 3.26 -0.18
C VAL A 522 -8.77 4.08 1.10
N THR A 523 -8.13 3.56 2.14
CA THR A 523 -8.11 4.21 3.47
C THR A 523 -6.92 5.15 3.69
N GLY A 524 -5.91 5.09 2.82
CA GLY A 524 -4.57 5.59 3.11
C GLY A 524 -3.80 4.65 4.04
N GLY A 525 -2.52 4.96 4.28
CA GLY A 525 -1.61 4.18 5.11
C GLY A 525 -0.68 3.28 4.27
N GLY A 526 -0.17 2.21 4.88
CA GLY A 526 0.71 1.22 4.23
C GLY A 526 0.17 -0.20 4.30
N THR A 527 1.03 -1.17 4.00
CA THR A 527 0.70 -2.61 3.95
C THR A 527 0.17 -3.16 5.29
N GLY A 528 0.54 -2.55 6.42
CA GLY A 528 0.01 -2.90 7.75
C GLY A 528 -1.36 -2.30 8.10
N THR A 529 -1.98 -1.50 7.23
CA THR A 529 -3.21 -0.77 7.56
C THR A 529 -4.40 -1.69 7.79
N ASN A 530 -4.98 -1.67 9.00
CA ASN A 530 -6.20 -2.40 9.30
C ASN A 530 -7.43 -1.48 9.31
N ALA A 531 -8.10 -1.43 8.16
CA ALA A 531 -9.29 -0.59 7.96
C ALA A 531 -10.43 -0.86 8.95
N SER A 532 -10.65 -2.13 9.31
CA SER A 532 -11.68 -2.51 10.29
C SER A 532 -11.37 -2.00 11.69
N ARG A 533 -10.11 -2.15 12.15
CA ARG A 533 -9.68 -1.61 13.45
C ARG A 533 -9.71 -0.09 13.46
N SER A 534 -9.20 0.57 12.42
CA SER A 534 -9.26 2.03 12.33
C SER A 534 -10.70 2.53 12.34
N ARG A 535 -11.63 1.85 11.66
CA ARG A 535 -13.05 2.18 11.73
C ARG A 535 -13.60 2.00 13.14
N PHE A 536 -13.25 0.94 13.85
CA PHE A 536 -13.64 0.77 15.25
C PHE A 536 -13.08 1.87 16.15
N ASP A 537 -11.80 2.22 16.03
CA ASP A 537 -11.15 3.28 16.82
C ASP A 537 -11.76 4.67 16.56
N SER A 538 -12.29 4.90 15.35
CA SER A 538 -13.06 6.12 15.05
C SER A 538 -14.40 6.20 15.78
N LEU A 539 -14.90 5.09 16.31
CA LEU A 539 -16.12 5.02 17.12
C LEU A 539 -15.76 5.15 18.60
N THR A 540 -16.58 5.86 19.38
CA THR A 540 -16.41 5.87 20.84
C THR A 540 -16.65 4.44 21.38
N PRO A 541 -15.71 3.82 22.11
CA PRO A 541 -15.82 2.42 22.54
C PRO A 541 -17.10 2.11 23.33
N SER A 542 -17.55 3.03 24.19
CA SER A 542 -18.79 2.88 24.96
C SER A 542 -20.07 3.09 24.13
N SER A 543 -19.97 3.53 22.87
CA SER A 543 -21.13 3.87 22.06
C SER A 543 -21.91 2.63 21.57
N PRO A 544 -23.24 2.75 21.40
CA PRO A 544 -24.04 1.74 20.71
C PRO A 544 -23.54 1.45 19.28
N ALA A 545 -22.89 2.42 18.63
CA ALA A 545 -22.34 2.27 17.30
C ALA A 545 -21.14 1.30 17.27
N ALA A 546 -20.21 1.42 18.23
CA ALA A 546 -19.08 0.50 18.36
C ALA A 546 -19.57 -0.94 18.60
N ARG A 547 -20.53 -1.14 19.52
CA ARG A 547 -21.13 -2.47 19.77
C ARG A 547 -21.85 -3.04 18.55
N ARG A 548 -22.55 -2.21 17.77
CA ARG A 548 -23.18 -2.64 16.50
C ARG A 548 -22.16 -3.02 15.45
N PHE A 549 -21.05 -2.30 15.36
CA PHE A 549 -19.98 -2.60 14.41
C PHE A 549 -19.31 -3.94 14.72
N VAL A 550 -19.00 -4.22 15.99
CA VAL A 550 -18.45 -5.53 16.40
C VAL A 550 -19.42 -6.67 16.09
N ARG A 551 -20.71 -6.52 16.44
CA ARG A 551 -21.74 -7.52 16.08
C ARG A 551 -21.89 -7.73 14.57
N HIS A 552 -21.70 -6.68 13.78
CA HIS A 552 -21.74 -6.78 12.32
C HIS A 552 -20.57 -7.60 11.79
N LEU A 553 -19.35 -7.40 12.30
CA LEU A 553 -18.19 -8.20 11.92
C LEU A 553 -18.28 -9.66 12.39
N GLU A 554 -18.88 -9.91 13.55
CA GLU A 554 -19.19 -11.27 14.02
C GLU A 554 -20.16 -11.99 13.08
N ASP A 555 -21.27 -11.34 12.75
CA ASP A 555 -22.27 -11.87 11.82
C ASP A 555 -21.67 -12.07 10.41
N LEU A 556 -20.81 -11.15 9.95
CA LEU A 556 -20.05 -11.31 8.72
C LEU A 556 -19.15 -12.55 8.76
N ALA A 557 -18.44 -12.81 9.86
CA ALA A 557 -17.60 -14.00 10.01
C ALA A 557 -18.42 -15.30 9.96
N THR A 558 -19.57 -15.32 10.66
CA THR A 558 -20.50 -16.46 10.64
C THR A 558 -21.05 -16.71 9.24
N ARG A 559 -21.51 -15.66 8.54
CA ARG A 559 -22.01 -15.77 7.18
C ARG A 559 -20.92 -16.17 6.19
N LEU A 560 -19.70 -15.66 6.33
CA LEU A 560 -18.55 -16.08 5.51
C LEU A 560 -18.26 -17.57 5.64
N ALA A 561 -18.27 -18.10 6.86
CA ALA A 561 -18.10 -19.54 7.09
C ALA A 561 -19.23 -20.38 6.48
N ARG A 562 -20.48 -19.91 6.59
CA ARG A 562 -21.65 -20.60 6.06
C ARG A 562 -21.68 -20.63 4.53
N GLU A 563 -21.44 -19.49 3.90
CA GLU A 563 -21.54 -19.34 2.45
C GLU A 563 -20.30 -19.89 1.71
N PHE A 564 -19.16 -19.99 2.40
CA PHE A 564 -17.89 -20.46 1.85
C PHE A 564 -17.20 -21.48 2.78
N PRO A 565 -17.80 -22.65 3.05
CA PRO A 565 -17.34 -23.58 4.09
C PRO A 565 -15.96 -24.20 3.83
N ARG A 566 -15.46 -24.13 2.59
CA ARG A 566 -14.16 -24.68 2.17
C ARG A 566 -13.19 -23.61 1.67
N GLN A 567 -13.49 -22.33 1.88
CA GLN A 567 -12.67 -21.22 1.39
C GLN A 567 -12.53 -20.14 2.48
N PHE A 568 -11.57 -19.24 2.28
CA PHE A 568 -11.30 -18.07 3.11
C PHE A 568 -11.01 -18.39 4.58
N GLU A 569 -10.47 -19.56 4.90
CA GLU A 569 -10.14 -19.95 6.29
C GLU A 569 -9.20 -18.93 6.95
N ALA A 570 -8.06 -18.62 6.32
CA ALA A 570 -7.12 -17.64 6.84
C ALA A 570 -7.72 -16.22 6.96
N SER A 571 -8.64 -15.84 6.06
CA SER A 571 -9.35 -14.55 6.14
C SER A 571 -10.34 -14.51 7.30
N ARG A 572 -11.04 -15.63 7.56
CA ARG A 572 -11.91 -15.80 8.74
C ARG A 572 -11.12 -15.70 10.03
N GLN A 573 -9.91 -16.25 10.07
CA GLN A 573 -9.01 -16.13 11.23
C GLN A 573 -8.61 -14.66 11.48
N THR A 574 -8.26 -13.91 10.42
CA THR A 574 -7.98 -12.46 10.55
C THR A 574 -9.20 -11.69 11.08
N LEU A 575 -10.39 -11.94 10.52
CA LEU A 575 -11.63 -11.30 10.97
C LEU A 575 -11.96 -11.64 12.43
N ALA A 576 -11.82 -12.91 12.83
CA ALA A 576 -12.04 -13.35 14.22
C ALA A 576 -11.05 -12.69 15.19
N ALA A 577 -9.78 -12.56 14.80
CA ALA A 577 -8.76 -11.88 15.60
C ALA A 577 -9.09 -10.39 15.79
N ASP A 578 -9.59 -9.72 14.75
CA ASP A 578 -10.02 -8.32 14.83
C ASP A 578 -11.24 -8.15 15.73
N VAL A 579 -12.23 -9.03 15.62
CA VAL A 579 -13.41 -9.05 16.52
C VAL A 579 -12.98 -9.23 17.98
N ALA A 580 -12.08 -10.19 18.27
CA ALA A 580 -11.58 -10.42 19.61
C ALA A 580 -10.85 -9.18 20.16
N TRP A 581 -10.01 -8.55 19.34
CA TRP A 581 -9.31 -7.32 19.68
C TRP A 581 -10.27 -6.15 20.00
N MET A 582 -11.39 -6.04 19.26
CA MET A 582 -12.41 -5.01 19.49
C MET A 582 -13.21 -5.29 20.78
N ARG A 583 -13.58 -6.54 21.05
CA ARG A 583 -14.30 -6.93 22.28
C ARG A 583 -13.52 -6.54 23.53
N GLN A 584 -12.22 -6.84 23.55
CA GLN A 584 -11.34 -6.46 24.67
C GLN A 584 -11.38 -4.95 24.95
N ARG A 585 -11.55 -4.10 23.93
CA ARG A 585 -11.62 -2.64 24.06
C ARG A 585 -13.00 -2.13 24.45
N LEU A 586 -14.06 -2.86 24.14
CA LEU A 586 -15.41 -2.55 24.63
C LEU A 586 -15.55 -2.76 26.13
N GLU A 587 -14.71 -3.63 26.71
CA GLU A 587 -14.69 -3.99 28.12
C GLU A 587 -13.77 -3.10 28.97
N GLN A 588 -12.94 -2.26 28.34
CA GLN A 588 -12.12 -1.28 29.05
C GLN A 588 -12.99 -0.08 29.47
N PRO A 589 -12.98 0.30 30.77
CA PRO A 589 -13.88 1.31 31.34
C PRO A 589 -13.67 2.73 30.81
#